data_AF-A0A7V1Z4W1-F1
#
_entry.id   AF-A0A7V1Z4W1-F1
#
_cell.length_a   1.000
_cell.length_b   1.000
_cell.length_c   1.000
_cell.angle_alpha   90.00
_cell.angle_beta   90.00
_cell.angle_gamma   90.00
#
_symmetry.space_group_name_H-M   'P 1'
#
loop_
_entity.id
_entity.type
_entity.pdbx_description
1 polymer ?
#
loop_
_entity_poly.entity_id
_entity_poly.type
_entity_poly.pdbx_seq_one_letter_code
_entity_poly.pdbx_strand_id
1 'polypeptide(L)' 'MAKPLKARELRQMSDEQLDLLYKERVRDLFALRVQASTQRRDVPMEIRKARRDIARILTIKRERELQRQHTASNL' A
#
# COMPACT_ATOMS: atom_id res chain seq x y z
N MET A 1 -13.23 8.90 8.43
CA MET A 1 -11.82 8.45 8.41
C MET A 1 -11.75 7.10 7.74
N ALA A 2 -10.89 6.93 6.72
CA ALA A 2 -10.76 5.64 6.04
C ALA A 2 -10.20 4.57 7.00
N LYS A 3 -10.79 3.37 6.97
CA LYS A 3 -10.38 2.23 7.80
C LYS A 3 -8.92 1.88 7.49
N PRO A 4 -8.04 1.70 8.51
CA PRO A 4 -6.65 1.34 8.26
C PRO A 4 -6.57 -0.02 7.56
N LEU A 5 -5.83 -0.08 6.46
CA LEU A 5 -5.64 -1.30 5.67
C LEU A 5 -4.95 -2.37 6.53
N LYS A 6 -5.71 -3.41 6.89
CA LYS A 6 -5.21 -4.52 7.68
C LYS A 6 -4.49 -5.52 6.78
N ALA A 7 -3.34 -6.01 7.24
CA ALA A 7 -2.54 -6.97 6.47
C ALA A 7 -3.33 -8.24 6.08
N ARG A 8 -4.30 -8.66 6.91
CA ARG A 8 -5.17 -9.81 6.60
C ARG A 8 -6.05 -9.57 5.37
N GLU A 9 -6.62 -8.36 5.24
CA GLU A 9 -7.48 -8.00 4.10
C GLU A 9 -6.64 -7.95 2.81
N LEU A 10 -5.44 -7.35 2.88
CA LEU A 10 -4.52 -7.30 1.75
C LEU A 10 -4.06 -8.68 1.26
N ARG A 11 -3.83 -9.63 2.19
CA ARG A 11 -3.44 -11.00 1.81
C ARG A 11 -4.54 -11.79 1.10
N GLN A 12 -5.81 -11.41 1.27
CA GLN A 12 -6.96 -12.05 0.61
C GLN A 12 -7.21 -11.49 -0.80
N MET A 13 -6.59 -10.36 -1.16
CA MET A 13 -6.73 -9.74 -2.47
C MET A 13 -5.92 -10.45 -3.55
N SER A 14 -6.38 -10.41 -4.80
CA SER A 14 -5.60 -10.86 -5.96
C SER A 14 -4.42 -9.92 -6.24
N ASP A 15 -3.44 -10.37 -7.04
CA ASP A 15 -2.29 -9.54 -7.42
C ASP A 15 -2.73 -8.26 -8.18
N GLU A 16 -3.74 -8.38 -9.05
CA GLU A 16 -4.32 -7.25 -9.79
C GLU A 16 -5.01 -6.24 -8.87
N GLN A 17 -5.75 -6.73 -7.87
CA GLN A 17 -6.40 -5.87 -6.88
C GLN A 17 -5.37 -5.12 -6.02
N LEU A 18 -4.27 -5.79 -5.65
CA LEU A 18 -3.16 -5.15 -4.95
C LEU A 18 -2.49 -4.06 -5.80
N ASP A 19 -2.38 -4.26 -7.11
CA ASP A 19 -1.82 -3.28 -8.03
C ASP A 19 -2.72 -2.06 -8.21
N LEU A 20 -4.02 -2.27 -8.35
CA LEU A 20 -5.00 -1.18 -8.39
C LEU A 20 -4.97 -0.36 -7.10
N LEU A 21 -5.00 -1.04 -5.96
CA LEU A 21 -4.94 -0.39 -4.65
C LEU A 21 -3.61 0.36 -4.43
N TYR A 22 -2.50 -0.19 -4.91
CA TYR A 22 -1.20 0.49 -4.86
C TYR A 22 -1.25 1.81 -5.63
N LYS A 23 -1.75 1.80 -6.87
CA LYS A 23 -1.87 3.01 -7.71
C LYS A 23 -2.78 4.06 -7.05
N GLU A 24 -3.89 3.63 -6.48
CA GLU A 24 -4.81 4.50 -5.73
C GLU A 24 -4.11 5.17 -4.54
N ARG A 25 -3.41 4.39 -3.70
CA ARG A 25 -2.71 4.93 -2.52
C ARG A 25 -1.55 5.86 -2.88
N VAL A 26 -0.86 5.61 -4.00
CA VAL A 26 0.16 6.54 -4.53
C VAL A 26 -0.47 7.87 -4.96
N ARG A 27 -1.62 7.82 -5.65
CA ARG A 27 -2.37 9.02 -6.04
C ARG A 27 -2.83 9.80 -4.82
N ASP A 28 -3.34 9.13 -3.79
CA ASP A 28 -3.76 9.78 -2.55
C ASP A 28 -2.59 10.44 -1.84
N LEU A 29 -1.43 9.76 -1.78
CA LEU A 29 -0.22 10.34 -1.20
C LEU A 29 0.21 11.61 -1.94
N PHE A 30 0.09 11.63 -3.27
CA PHE A 30 0.36 12.83 -4.06
C PHE A 30 -0.63 13.95 -3.71
N ALA A 31 -1.93 13.68 -3.69
CA ALA A 31 -2.95 14.66 -3.33
C ALA A 31 -2.73 15.21 -1.91
N LEU A 32 -2.40 14.35 -0.95
CA LEU A 32 -2.08 14.74 0.43
C LEU A 32 -0.83 15.63 0.50
N ARG A 33 0.20 15.37 -0.30
CA ARG A 33 1.40 16.24 -0.37
C ARG A 33 1.06 17.62 -0.91
N VAL A 34 0.22 17.69 -1.94
CA VAL A 34 -0.26 18.97 -2.47
C VAL A 34 -1.09 19.70 -1.40
N GLN A 35 -2.00 19.02 -0.70
CA GLN A 35 -2.78 19.61 0.39
C GLN A 35 -1.91 20.05 1.58
N ALA A 36 -0.82 19.35 1.89
CA ALA A 36 0.09 19.71 2.98
C ALA A 36 0.70 21.10 2.81
N SER A 37 0.88 21.55 1.56
CA SER A 37 1.37 22.91 1.26
C SER A 37 0.45 24.01 1.80
N THR A 38 -0.83 23.69 2.01
CA THR A 38 -1.86 24.64 2.51
C THR A 38 -1.99 24.67 4.04
N GLN A 39 -1.00 24.15 4.79
CA GLN A 39 -0.92 24.21 6.27
C GLN A 39 -2.11 23.60 7.05
N ARG A 40 -2.71 22.51 6.57
CA ARG A 40 -3.75 21.78 7.30
C ARG A 40 -3.16 20.79 8.31
N ARG A 41 -3.59 20.87 9.58
CA ARG A 41 -3.04 20.11 10.73
C ARG A 41 -3.19 18.59 10.62
N ASP A 42 -4.22 18.09 9.94
CA ASP A 42 -4.51 16.65 9.88
C ASP A 42 -3.69 15.91 8.80
N VAL A 43 -3.12 16.64 7.85
CA VAL A 43 -2.45 16.08 6.67
C VAL A 43 -1.19 15.26 6.99
N PRO A 44 -0.30 15.67 7.93
CA PRO A 44 0.89 14.88 8.27
C PRO A 44 0.58 13.46 8.75
N MET A 45 -0.52 13.29 9.49
CA MET A 45 -0.95 11.98 9.98
C MET A 45 -1.42 11.07 8.83
N GLU A 46 -2.21 11.63 7.92
CA GLU A 46 -2.73 10.91 6.75
C GLU A 46 -1.61 10.54 5.77
N ILE A 47 -0.61 11.40 5.56
CA ILE A 47 0.59 11.07 4.79
C ILE A 47 1.32 9.86 5.40
N ARG A 48 1.47 9.82 6.73
CA ARG A 48 2.11 8.69 7.42
C ARG A 48 1.27 7.41 7.33
N LYS A 49 -0.06 7.50 7.26
CA LYS A 49 -0.94 6.33 7.03
C LYS A 49 -0.78 5.83 5.58
N ALA A 50 -0.93 6.70 4.58
CA ALA A 50 -0.79 6.35 3.17
C ALA A 50 0.57 5.69 2.86
N ARG A 51 1.67 6.22 3.40
CA ARG A 51 3.01 5.61 3.27
C ARG A 51 3.09 4.19 3.86
N ARG A 52 2.47 3.97 5.02
CA ARG A 52 2.44 2.64 5.67
C ARG A 52 1.61 1.65 4.86
N ASP A 53 0.51 2.09 4.30
CA ASP A 53 -0.36 1.24 3.49
C ASP A 53 0.32 0.82 2.19
N ILE A 54 1.00 1.77 1.51
CA ILE A 54 1.86 1.46 0.35
C ILE A 54 2.93 0.43 0.71
N ALA A 55 3.64 0.62 1.84
CA ALA A 55 4.67 -0.31 2.27
C ALA A 55 4.12 -1.72 2.49
N ARG A 56 2.95 -1.86 3.15
CA ARG A 56 2.32 -3.18 3.36
C ARG A 56 1.97 -3.88 2.06
N ILE A 57 1.43 -3.14 1.08
CA ILE A 57 1.08 -3.71 -0.24
C ILE A 57 2.34 -4.24 -0.92
N LEU A 58 3.41 -3.44 -0.97
CA LEU A 58 4.68 -3.83 -1.58
C LEU A 58 5.31 -5.04 -0.87
N THR A 59 5.27 -5.10 0.46
CA THR A 59 5.76 -6.25 1.22
C THR A 59 5.02 -7.53 0.83
N ILE A 60 3.68 -7.51 0.77
CA ILE A 60 2.90 -8.71 0.41
C ILE A 60 3.16 -9.15 -1.03
N LYS A 61 3.26 -8.20 -1.96
CA LYS A 61 3.64 -8.51 -3.35
C LYS A 61 5.00 -9.21 -3.41
N ARG A 62 5.98 -8.68 -2.66
CA ARG A 62 7.33 -9.26 -2.61
C ARG A 62 7.35 -10.64 -1.95
N GLU A 63 6.60 -10.83 -0.87
CA GLU A 63 6.43 -12.14 -0.22
C GLU A 63 5.91 -13.19 -1.23
N ARG A 64 4.91 -12.84 -2.04
CA ARG A 64 4.35 -13.72 -3.08
C ARG A 64 5.36 -14.03 -4.19
N GLU A 65 6.11 -13.03 -4.64
CA GLU A 65 7.18 -13.22 -5.62
C GLU A 65 8.26 -14.19 -5.11
N LEU A 66 8.73 -14.00 -3.88
CA LEU A 66 9.74 -14.86 -3.27
C LEU A 66 9.23 -16.29 -3.08
N GLN A 67 7.96 -16.48 -2.69
CA GLN A 67 7.34 -17.80 -2.64
C GLN A 67 7.33 -18.49 -4.00
N ARG A 68 6.92 -17.77 -5.06
CA ARG A 68 6.95 -18.30 -6.44
C ARG A 68 8.36 -18.70 -6.87
N GLN A 69 9.36 -17.86 -6.57
CA GLN A 69 10.77 -18.15 -6.88
C GLN A 69 11.30 -19.38 -6.14
N HIS A 70 10.98 -19.50 -4.85
CA HIS A 70 11.37 -20.66 -4.04
C HIS A 70 10.74 -21.95 -4.58
N THR A 71 9.45 -21.93 -4.94
CA THR A 71 8.78 -23.09 -5.55
C THR A 71 9.40 -23.46 -6.89
N ALA A 72 9.73 -22.47 -7.73
CA ALA A 72 10.35 -22.70 -9.04
C ALA A 72 11.80 -23.21 -8.94
N SER A 73 12.53 -22.85 -7.89
CA SER A 73 13.91 -23.31 -7.65
C SER A 73 13.98 -24.72 -7.05
N ASN A 74 12.89 -25.21 -6.46
CA ASN A 74 12.81 -26.53 -5.84
C ASN A 74 12.20 -27.60 -6.78
N LEU A 75 11.94 -27.23 -8.04
CA LEU A 75 11.51 -28.09 -9.14
C LEU A 75 12.67 -28.24 -10.13
#